data_AF-A0A4D8QYJ7-F1
#
_entry.id   AF-A0A4D8QYJ7-F1
#
_cell.length_a   1.000
_cell.length_b   1.000
_cell.length_c   1.000
_cell.angle_alpha   90.00
_cell.angle_beta   90.00
_cell.angle_gamma   90.00
#
_symmetry.space_group_name_H-M   'P 1'
#
loop_
_entity.id
_entity.type
_entity.pdbx_description
1 polymer ?
#
loop_
_entity_poly.entity_id
_entity_poly.type
_entity_poly.pdbx_seq_one_letter_code
_entity_poly.pdbx_strand_id
1 'polypeptide(L)'
;MLPVASNTYADTIFKSGVGKKGLQESRTAIMEALRILKPVPVNVPQSFNLPAEPAAPLASQKIIPTIKALRNGRAEPGQISIVLVGETHTSADDRERAETVATAVQNRDIVPDMVIRERGLTYDTRPTVSPVSESYLTQSLLYGAPHHDFGLDMLDVHQRSSVIAGYIAGSLAGGDQTTHDIILIFFGEQHSDILTELEYYIGNGSRFGIEWLQRRPRRYFMVRSQER
;
A
#
# COMPACT_ATOMS: atom_id res chain seq x y z
N MET A 1 7.29 -9.94 -4.28
CA MET A 1 6.50 -9.97 -3.02
C MET A 1 7.41 -9.48 -1.90
N LEU A 2 6.98 -8.53 -1.05
CA LEU A 2 7.73 -8.17 0.15
C LEU A 2 8.00 -9.47 0.92
N PRO A 3 9.26 -9.85 1.19
CA PRO A 3 9.54 -11.00 2.04
C PRO A 3 9.32 -10.68 3.53
N VAL A 4 8.56 -9.63 3.88
CA VAL A 4 8.35 -9.20 5.27
C VAL A 4 6.87 -9.32 5.59
N ALA A 5 6.55 -10.23 6.50
CA ALA A 5 5.21 -10.41 7.01
C ALA A 5 4.74 -9.15 7.75
N SER A 6 3.44 -8.83 7.66
CA SER A 6 2.83 -7.62 8.25
C SER A 6 3.16 -7.43 9.73
N ASN A 7 3.17 -8.53 10.50
CA ASN A 7 3.55 -8.53 11.92
C ASN A 7 5.02 -8.12 12.15
N THR A 8 5.94 -8.58 11.29
CA THR A 8 7.37 -8.24 11.38
C THR A 8 7.58 -6.77 11.06
N TYR A 9 6.84 -6.24 10.07
CA TYR A 9 6.83 -4.82 9.77
C TYR A 9 6.30 -4.01 10.97
N ALA A 10 5.11 -4.35 11.48
CA ALA A 10 4.45 -3.68 12.60
C ALA A 10 5.34 -3.61 13.85
N ASP A 11 5.97 -4.72 14.23
CA ASP A 11 6.92 -4.77 15.34
C ASP A 11 8.13 -3.86 15.12
N THR A 12 8.65 -3.81 13.89
CA THR A 12 9.86 -3.04 13.58
C THR A 12 9.59 -1.55 13.59
N ILE A 13 8.48 -1.09 13.00
CA ILE A 13 8.11 0.33 13.01
C ILE A 13 7.80 0.82 14.43
N PHE A 14 7.15 -0.01 15.24
CA PHE A 14 6.84 0.32 16.63
C PHE A 14 8.11 0.44 17.48
N LYS A 15 9.06 -0.51 17.34
CA LYS A 15 10.39 -0.43 17.97
C LYS A 15 11.17 0.80 17.51
N SER A 16 11.05 1.16 16.24
CA SER A 16 11.69 2.34 15.65
C SER A 16 11.04 3.67 16.09
N GLY A 17 9.88 3.62 16.74
CA GLY A 17 9.28 4.77 17.43
C GLY A 17 8.03 5.36 16.80
N VAL A 18 7.39 4.67 15.85
CA VAL A 18 6.06 5.06 15.35
C VAL A 18 5.05 5.13 16.52
N GLY A 19 4.23 6.18 16.54
CA GLY A 19 3.23 6.44 17.59
C GLY A 19 3.77 7.13 18.85
N LYS A 20 5.08 7.36 18.97
CA LYS A 20 5.65 8.06 20.14
C LYS A 20 5.63 9.59 20.02
N LYS A 21 5.44 10.11 18.79
CA LYS A 21 5.59 11.53 18.41
C LYS A 21 4.71 11.84 17.19
N GLY A 22 4.92 12.97 16.52
CA GLY A 22 4.17 13.42 15.35
C GLY A 22 4.48 12.65 14.05
N LEU A 23 3.88 13.14 12.95
CA LEU A 23 3.97 12.52 11.63
C LEU A 23 5.40 12.47 11.09
N GLN A 24 6.20 13.53 11.27
CA GLN A 24 7.56 13.57 10.74
C GLN A 24 8.48 12.54 11.42
N GLU A 25 8.31 12.33 12.72
CA GLU A 25 9.02 11.29 13.46
C GLU A 25 8.52 9.90 13.09
N SER A 26 7.21 9.75 12.83
CA SER A 26 6.66 8.49 12.33
C SER A 26 7.23 8.11 10.96
N ARG A 27 7.31 9.08 10.04
CA ARG A 27 7.98 8.92 8.73
C ARG A 27 9.45 8.50 8.89
N THR A 28 10.17 9.17 9.80
CA THR A 28 11.57 8.85 10.08
C THR A 28 11.73 7.43 10.64
N ALA A 29 10.87 7.04 11.59
CA ALA A 29 10.86 5.71 12.16
C ALA A 29 10.52 4.62 11.13
N ILE A 30 9.60 4.90 10.21
CA ILE A 30 9.25 3.99 9.11
C ILE A 30 10.42 3.81 8.15
N MET A 31 11.12 4.89 7.78
CA MET A 31 12.33 4.79 6.95
C MET A 31 13.43 3.98 7.62
N GLU A 32 13.64 4.18 8.92
CA GLU A 32 14.60 3.39 9.70
C GLU A 32 14.19 1.90 9.76
N ALA A 33 12.90 1.62 9.96
CA ALA A 33 12.39 0.25 9.91
C ALA A 33 12.58 -0.38 8.53
N LEU A 34 12.32 0.34 7.44
CA LEU A 34 12.56 -0.15 6.07
C LEU A 34 14.05 -0.43 5.82
N ARG A 35 14.94 0.38 6.40
CA ARG A 35 16.39 0.15 6.36
C ARG A 35 16.80 -1.13 7.09
N ILE A 36 16.17 -1.42 8.24
CA ILE A 36 16.39 -2.65 9.02
C ILE A 36 15.86 -3.87 8.28
N LEU A 37 14.64 -3.78 7.76
CA LEU A 37 13.92 -4.87 7.11
C LEU A 37 14.49 -5.24 5.74
N LYS A 38 15.20 -4.30 5.11
CA LYS A 38 15.92 -4.39 3.82
C LYS A 38 15.44 -5.58 2.97
N PRO A 39 14.42 -5.40 2.10
CA PRO A 39 14.00 -6.46 1.20
C PRO A 39 15.19 -6.87 0.32
N VAL A 40 15.12 -8.06 -0.29
CA VAL A 40 16.15 -8.54 -1.23
C VAL A 40 15.81 -8.04 -2.64
N PRO A 41 16.42 -6.94 -3.14
CA PRO A 41 16.24 -6.53 -4.52
C PRO A 41 17.07 -7.43 -5.43
N VAL A 42 16.56 -7.71 -6.63
CA VAL A 42 17.31 -8.34 -7.73
C VAL A 42 17.15 -7.51 -8.99
N ASN A 43 18.11 -7.59 -9.92
CA ASN A 43 18.09 -6.85 -11.20
C ASN A 43 17.82 -5.34 -11.02
N VAL A 44 18.75 -4.65 -10.38
CA VAL A 44 18.58 -3.25 -9.97
C VAL A 44 18.99 -2.29 -11.09
N PRO A 45 18.09 -1.44 -11.63
CA PRO A 45 18.46 -0.43 -12.63
C PRO A 45 19.54 0.53 -12.11
N GLN A 46 20.38 1.00 -13.05
CA GLN A 46 21.40 2.02 -12.76
C GLN A 46 20.80 3.43 -12.61
N SER A 47 19.60 3.68 -13.14
CA SER A 47 18.90 4.96 -13.04
C SER A 47 18.04 5.04 -11.77
N PHE A 48 18.10 6.19 -11.11
CA PHE A 48 17.27 6.52 -9.95
C PHE A 48 16.04 7.30 -10.39
N ASN A 49 14.90 7.09 -9.71
CA ASN A 49 13.60 7.72 -9.95
C ASN A 49 13.01 7.41 -11.32
N LEU A 50 12.17 6.37 -11.36
CA LEU A 50 11.22 6.20 -12.45
C LEU A 50 9.89 6.83 -12.00
N PRO A 51 9.34 7.79 -12.77
CA PRO A 51 8.17 8.55 -12.36
C PRO A 51 6.95 7.64 -12.27
N ALA A 52 6.07 7.98 -11.35
CA ALA A 52 4.73 7.44 -11.36
C ALA A 52 3.94 7.96 -12.56
N GLU A 53 3.20 7.07 -13.23
CA GLU A 53 2.19 7.47 -14.21
C GLU A 53 0.81 7.50 -13.52
N PRO A 54 0.30 8.66 -13.10
CA PRO A 54 -1.05 8.76 -12.55
C PRO A 54 -2.09 8.53 -13.65
N ALA A 55 -3.00 7.58 -13.45
CA ALA A 55 -4.16 7.42 -14.32
C ALA A 55 -5.24 8.47 -14.03
N ALA A 56 -5.99 8.85 -15.08
CA ALA A 56 -7.20 9.65 -14.94
C ALA A 56 -8.23 8.93 -14.05
N PRO A 57 -9.15 9.67 -13.38
CA PRO A 57 -10.22 9.07 -12.60
C PRO A 57 -11.02 8.04 -13.41
N LEU A 58 -11.18 6.84 -12.86
CA LEU A 58 -11.94 5.77 -13.51
C LEU A 58 -13.40 5.75 -13.00
N ALA A 59 -14.35 5.79 -13.92
CA ALA A 59 -15.75 5.50 -13.61
C ALA A 59 -15.91 4.02 -13.20
N SER A 60 -16.82 3.72 -12.27
CA SER A 60 -17.00 2.40 -11.65
C SER A 60 -17.04 1.24 -12.66
N GLN A 61 -17.84 1.41 -13.71
CA GLN A 61 -18.04 0.47 -14.81
C GLN A 61 -16.80 0.24 -15.69
N LYS A 62 -15.80 1.14 -15.63
CA LYS A 62 -14.54 1.03 -16.37
C LYS A 62 -13.41 0.44 -15.53
N ILE A 63 -13.58 0.25 -14.22
CA ILE A 63 -12.51 -0.23 -13.32
C ILE A 63 -11.99 -1.59 -13.77
N ILE A 64 -12.87 -2.61 -13.87
CA ILE A 64 -12.46 -3.98 -14.22
C ILE A 64 -11.90 -4.06 -15.65
N PRO A 65 -12.54 -3.49 -16.69
CA PRO A 65 -11.95 -3.45 -18.03
C PRO A 65 -10.59 -2.75 -18.08
N THR A 66 -10.38 -1.68 -17.31
CA THR A 66 -9.10 -0.96 -17.26
C THR A 66 -8.02 -1.82 -16.62
N ILE A 67 -8.29 -2.42 -15.44
CA ILE A 67 -7.33 -3.32 -14.77
C ILE A 67 -7.01 -4.51 -15.68
N LYS A 68 -8.02 -5.12 -16.32
CA LYS A 68 -7.82 -6.21 -17.27
C LYS A 68 -6.98 -5.76 -18.47
N ALA A 69 -7.24 -4.59 -19.07
CA ALA A 69 -6.44 -4.06 -20.17
C ALA A 69 -4.97 -3.85 -19.79
N LEU A 70 -4.69 -3.45 -18.55
CA LEU A 70 -3.35 -3.27 -18.03
C LEU A 70 -2.62 -4.57 -17.72
N ARG A 71 -3.36 -5.63 -17.39
CA ARG A 71 -2.84 -7.00 -17.16
C ARG A 71 -2.95 -7.92 -18.39
N ASN A 72 -3.54 -7.45 -19.48
CA ASN A 72 -3.74 -8.22 -20.72
C ASN A 72 -2.45 -8.40 -21.54
N GLY A 73 -1.37 -7.71 -21.18
CA GLY A 73 -0.04 -8.26 -21.34
C GLY A 73 0.25 -9.05 -20.07
N ARG A 74 0.43 -10.39 -20.17
CA ARG A 74 0.79 -11.27 -19.05
C ARG A 74 1.66 -10.52 -18.05
N ALA A 75 1.29 -10.51 -16.76
CA ALA A 75 2.12 -9.89 -15.73
C ALA A 75 3.57 -10.34 -15.96
N GLU A 76 4.43 -9.40 -16.35
CA GLU A 76 5.79 -9.76 -16.68
C GLU A 76 6.42 -10.37 -15.43
N PRO A 77 7.23 -11.45 -15.56
CA PRO A 77 7.84 -12.07 -14.39
C PRO A 77 8.54 -11.02 -13.52
N GLY A 78 8.08 -10.82 -12.28
CA GLY A 78 8.64 -9.84 -11.34
C GLY A 78 7.80 -8.58 -11.11
N GLN A 79 6.75 -8.34 -11.90
CA GLN A 79 5.77 -7.27 -11.66
C GLN A 79 4.96 -7.54 -10.40
N ILE A 80 4.74 -6.49 -9.58
CA ILE A 80 3.90 -6.55 -8.39
C ILE A 80 2.59 -5.79 -8.65
N SER A 81 1.48 -6.42 -8.28
CA SER A 81 0.13 -5.85 -8.34
C SER A 81 -0.47 -5.70 -6.94
N ILE A 82 -0.74 -4.46 -6.53
CA ILE A 82 -1.32 -4.15 -5.21
C ILE A 82 -2.70 -3.53 -5.40
N VAL A 83 -3.67 -4.01 -4.63
CA VAL A 83 -5.01 -3.42 -4.53
C VAL A 83 -5.19 -2.90 -3.11
N LEU A 84 -5.37 -1.59 -2.95
CA LEU A 84 -5.71 -1.01 -1.65
C LEU A 84 -7.18 -0.62 -1.65
N VAL A 85 -7.93 -1.21 -0.72
CA VAL A 85 -9.36 -0.94 -0.49
C VAL A 85 -9.47 -0.01 0.73
N GLY A 86 -9.63 1.28 0.46
CA GLY A 86 -9.89 2.33 1.45
C GLY A 86 -11.37 2.74 1.51
N GLU A 87 -11.75 3.57 2.48
CA GLU A 87 -13.16 3.86 2.78
C GLU A 87 -13.52 5.35 2.73
N THR A 88 -14.77 5.63 2.36
CA THR A 88 -15.56 6.72 2.97
C THR A 88 -16.86 6.09 3.51
N HIS A 89 -17.03 6.09 4.84
CA HIS A 89 -18.07 5.31 5.55
C HIS A 89 -19.52 5.69 5.19
N THR A 90 -19.70 6.74 4.38
CA THR A 90 -20.99 7.38 4.12
C THR A 90 -21.36 7.43 2.64
N SER A 91 -20.46 7.05 1.73
CA SER A 91 -20.68 7.18 0.28
C SER A 91 -21.10 5.85 -0.34
N ALA A 92 -22.34 5.79 -0.83
CA ALA A 92 -22.87 4.62 -1.52
C ALA A 92 -22.06 4.29 -2.78
N ASP A 93 -21.59 5.30 -3.50
CA ASP A 93 -20.81 5.14 -4.73
C ASP A 93 -19.40 4.58 -4.42
N ASP A 94 -18.77 4.99 -3.32
CA ASP A 94 -17.49 4.44 -2.87
C ASP A 94 -17.62 2.98 -2.48
N ARG A 95 -18.69 2.66 -1.75
CA ARG A 95 -19.04 1.29 -1.40
C ARG A 95 -19.24 0.41 -2.63
N GLU A 96 -20.04 0.83 -3.61
CA GLU A 96 -20.30 0.07 -4.84
C GLU A 96 -19.00 -0.20 -5.62
N ARG A 97 -18.11 0.80 -5.71
CA ARG A 97 -16.80 0.66 -6.37
C ARG A 97 -15.92 -0.37 -5.69
N ALA A 98 -15.83 -0.30 -4.36
CA ALA A 98 -15.04 -1.23 -3.59
C ALA A 98 -15.61 -2.66 -3.62
N GLU A 99 -16.94 -2.82 -3.56
CA GLU A 99 -17.62 -4.11 -3.75
C GLU A 99 -17.40 -4.69 -5.15
N THR A 100 -17.43 -3.85 -6.21
CA THR A 100 -17.13 -4.26 -7.59
C THR A 100 -15.74 -4.88 -7.70
N VAL A 101 -14.75 -4.29 -7.03
CA VAL A 101 -13.38 -4.78 -7.10
C VAL A 101 -13.14 -5.95 -6.18
N ALA A 102 -13.70 -5.96 -4.97
CA ALA A 102 -13.69 -7.14 -4.12
C ALA A 102 -14.29 -8.35 -4.85
N THR A 103 -15.43 -8.15 -5.55
CA THR A 103 -16.07 -9.18 -6.38
C THR A 103 -15.14 -9.64 -7.52
N ALA A 104 -14.47 -8.72 -8.21
CA ALA A 104 -13.54 -9.09 -9.27
C ALA A 104 -12.30 -9.84 -8.76
N VAL A 105 -11.79 -9.50 -7.57
CA VAL A 105 -10.74 -10.27 -6.91
C VAL A 105 -11.25 -11.67 -6.55
N GLN A 106 -12.44 -11.76 -5.94
CA GLN A 106 -13.05 -13.01 -5.52
C GLN A 106 -13.30 -13.95 -6.70
N ASN A 107 -13.81 -13.42 -7.81
CA ASN A 107 -14.07 -14.15 -9.06
C ASN A 107 -12.81 -14.44 -9.88
N ARG A 108 -11.62 -13.98 -9.42
CA ARG A 108 -10.35 -14.07 -10.15
C ARG A 108 -10.34 -13.38 -11.51
N ASP A 109 -11.24 -12.42 -11.71
CA ASP A 109 -11.21 -11.49 -12.84
C ASP A 109 -9.97 -10.60 -12.80
N ILE A 110 -9.52 -10.31 -11.59
CA ILE A 110 -8.22 -9.74 -11.26
C ILE A 110 -7.60 -10.59 -10.15
N VAL A 111 -6.28 -10.76 -10.17
CA VAL A 111 -5.54 -11.61 -9.23
C VAL A 111 -4.33 -10.82 -8.74
N PRO A 112 -4.54 -9.87 -7.80
CA PRO A 112 -3.45 -9.07 -7.29
C PRO A 112 -2.49 -9.93 -6.45
N ASP A 113 -1.25 -9.49 -6.32
CA ASP A 113 -0.28 -10.09 -5.40
C ASP A 113 -0.61 -9.75 -3.94
N MET A 114 -1.30 -8.64 -3.71
CA MET A 114 -1.67 -8.17 -2.39
C MET A 114 -2.98 -7.37 -2.41
N VAL A 115 -3.82 -7.60 -1.39
CA VAL A 115 -4.96 -6.75 -1.07
C VAL A 115 -4.73 -6.13 0.31
N ILE A 116 -4.67 -4.80 0.39
CA ILE A 116 -4.58 -4.06 1.65
C ILE A 116 -5.95 -3.49 1.97
N ARG A 117 -6.38 -3.64 3.23
CA ARG A 117 -7.68 -3.16 3.72
C ARG A 117 -7.47 -2.15 4.82
N GLU A 118 -8.02 -0.94 4.66
CA GLU A 118 -8.10 0.01 5.76
C GLU A 118 -9.01 -0.51 6.88
N ARG A 119 -8.76 -0.06 8.11
CA ARG A 119 -9.61 -0.40 9.26
C ARG A 119 -10.97 0.29 9.13
N GLY A 120 -12.01 -0.34 9.67
CA GLY A 120 -13.36 0.27 9.73
C GLY A 120 -14.30 -0.08 8.58
N LEU A 121 -13.83 -0.80 7.56
CA LEU A 121 -14.64 -1.25 6.42
C LEU A 121 -15.90 -1.99 6.88
N THR A 122 -17.06 -1.39 6.61
CA THR A 122 -18.37 -1.91 7.02
C THR A 122 -18.97 -2.93 6.04
N TYR A 123 -18.36 -3.11 4.87
CA TYR A 123 -18.85 -3.99 3.80
C TYR A 123 -17.94 -5.21 3.58
N ASP A 124 -18.54 -6.33 3.19
CA ASP A 124 -17.88 -7.63 3.08
C ASP A 124 -17.01 -7.71 1.82
N THR A 125 -15.72 -7.49 1.99
CA THR A 125 -14.75 -7.52 0.89
C THR A 125 -13.94 -8.81 0.83
N ARG A 126 -14.34 -9.89 1.54
CA ARG A 126 -13.58 -11.15 1.69
C ARG A 126 -12.88 -11.60 0.39
N PRO A 127 -11.61 -11.22 0.17
CA PRO A 127 -10.92 -11.58 -1.06
C PRO A 127 -10.40 -13.01 -0.92
N THR A 128 -10.27 -13.71 -2.05
CA THR A 128 -9.64 -15.05 -2.09
C THR A 128 -8.13 -15.01 -1.91
N VAL A 129 -7.51 -13.83 -1.94
CA VAL A 129 -6.07 -13.57 -1.71
C VAL A 129 -5.87 -13.08 -0.27
N SER A 130 -4.77 -13.48 0.38
CA SER A 130 -4.44 -13.13 1.77
C SER A 130 -4.57 -11.61 2.01
N PRO A 131 -5.59 -11.15 2.75
CA PRO A 131 -5.78 -9.74 3.00
C PRO A 131 -4.77 -9.26 4.04
N VAL A 132 -4.11 -8.14 3.77
CA VAL A 132 -3.35 -7.39 4.77
C VAL A 132 -4.29 -6.33 5.36
N SER A 133 -4.82 -6.60 6.55
CA SER A 133 -5.57 -5.60 7.30
C SER A 133 -4.62 -4.53 7.84
N GLU A 134 -5.01 -3.27 7.79
CA GLU A 134 -4.29 -2.16 8.43
C GLU A 134 -4.03 -2.44 9.91
N SER A 135 -4.97 -3.07 10.62
CA SER A 135 -4.76 -3.49 12.02
C SER A 135 -3.56 -4.42 12.18
N TYR A 136 -3.24 -5.27 11.20
CA TYR A 136 -2.05 -6.12 11.25
C TYR A 136 -0.75 -5.35 11.02
N LEU A 137 -0.84 -4.15 10.43
CA LEU A 137 0.31 -3.25 10.26
C LEU A 137 0.57 -2.40 11.51
N THR A 138 -0.35 -2.39 12.47
CA THR A 138 -0.24 -1.61 13.71
C THR A 138 -0.34 -2.46 14.98
N GLN A 139 -0.22 -3.78 14.86
CA GLN A 139 -0.21 -4.71 16.00
C GLN A 139 1.21 -5.16 16.33
N SER A 140 1.67 -4.90 17.55
CA SER A 140 2.99 -5.33 18.02
C SER A 140 2.92 -6.24 19.26
N LEU A 141 3.86 -7.18 19.35
CA LEU A 141 3.99 -8.16 20.45
C LEU A 141 4.86 -7.68 21.63
N LEU A 142 5.17 -6.38 21.73
CA LEU A 142 6.07 -5.89 22.76
C LEU A 142 5.58 -6.27 24.18
N TYR A 143 6.41 -7.02 24.90
CA TYR A 143 6.27 -7.48 26.30
C TYR A 143 5.38 -8.68 26.61
N GLY A 144 5.12 -9.59 25.67
CA GLY A 144 4.50 -10.90 26.01
C GLY A 144 3.03 -10.81 26.48
N ALA A 145 2.38 -9.68 26.24
CA ALA A 145 0.95 -9.42 26.43
C ALA A 145 0.22 -9.50 25.07
N PRO A 146 -1.12 -9.68 25.02
CA PRO A 146 -1.86 -9.75 23.76
C PRO A 146 -1.60 -8.52 22.88
N HIS A 147 -1.55 -8.73 21.56
CA HIS A 147 -1.23 -7.72 20.53
C HIS A 147 -1.75 -6.31 20.88
N HIS A 148 -0.84 -5.37 21.17
CA HIS A 148 -1.19 -3.97 21.35
C HIS A 148 -1.36 -3.33 19.97
N ASP A 149 -2.57 -2.86 19.66
CA ASP A 149 -2.86 -2.09 18.45
C ASP A 149 -2.54 -0.60 18.68
N PHE A 150 -1.27 -0.23 18.51
CA PHE A 150 -0.84 1.16 18.63
C PHE A 150 -1.47 2.07 17.56
N GLY A 151 -2.15 1.50 16.55
CA GLY A 151 -2.84 2.25 15.52
C GLY A 151 -4.07 2.99 16.03
N LEU A 152 -4.81 2.43 16.98
CA LEU A 152 -5.94 3.15 17.61
C LEU A 152 -5.48 4.01 18.77
N ASP A 153 -4.52 3.50 19.55
CA ASP A 153 -4.17 4.10 20.82
C ASP A 153 -3.17 5.25 20.69
N MET A 154 -2.43 5.31 19.58
CA MET A 154 -1.27 6.20 19.45
C MET A 154 -1.15 6.92 18.10
N LEU A 155 -1.94 6.56 17.07
CA LEU A 155 -1.83 7.14 15.72
C LEU A 155 -3.07 7.92 15.30
N ASP A 156 -2.85 9.13 14.79
CA ASP A 156 -3.86 9.86 14.02
C ASP A 156 -4.06 9.25 12.61
N VAL A 157 -5.06 9.74 11.87
CA VAL A 157 -5.39 9.25 10.53
C VAL A 157 -4.17 9.33 9.59
N HIS A 158 -3.45 10.45 9.58
CA HIS A 158 -2.31 10.65 8.67
C HIS A 158 -1.15 9.71 9.01
N GLN A 159 -0.90 9.48 10.29
CA GLN A 159 0.12 8.54 10.75
C GLN A 159 -0.25 7.10 10.37
N ARG A 160 -1.53 6.72 10.44
CA ARG A 160 -2.00 5.40 9.98
C ARG A 160 -1.84 5.24 8.47
N SER A 161 -2.20 6.26 7.69
CA SER A 161 -1.96 6.30 6.25
C SER A 161 -0.47 6.17 5.91
N SER A 162 0.39 6.82 6.70
CA SER A 162 1.84 6.73 6.58
C SER A 162 2.37 5.31 6.88
N VAL A 163 1.79 4.60 7.86
CA VAL A 163 2.11 3.19 8.14
C VAL A 163 1.78 2.28 6.95
N ILE A 164 0.60 2.45 6.35
CA ILE A 164 0.20 1.69 5.16
C ILE A 164 1.14 1.98 3.99
N ALA A 165 1.40 3.26 3.72
CA ALA A 165 2.28 3.69 2.64
C ALA A 165 3.71 3.14 2.79
N GLY A 166 4.26 3.11 4.00
CA GLY A 166 5.57 2.51 4.28
C GLY A 166 5.61 1.01 3.97
N TYR A 167 4.54 0.28 4.30
CA TYR A 167 4.44 -1.14 3.98
C TYR A 167 4.36 -1.39 2.46
N ILE A 168 3.61 -0.54 1.74
CA ILE A 168 3.56 -0.58 0.27
C ILE A 168 4.94 -0.26 -0.32
N ALA A 169 5.63 0.77 0.16
CA ALA A 169 6.96 1.15 -0.32
C ALA A 169 7.97 0.00 -0.18
N GLY A 170 7.97 -0.66 0.99
CA GLY A 170 8.75 -1.89 1.20
C GLY A 170 8.34 -3.00 0.23
N SER A 171 7.03 -3.19 0.00
CA SER A 171 6.42 -4.23 -0.87
C SER A 171 6.97 -4.19 -2.27
N LEU A 172 6.99 -2.99 -2.82
CA LEU A 172 7.43 -2.73 -4.18
C LEU A 172 8.94 -2.97 -4.30
N ALA A 173 9.72 -2.57 -3.31
CA ALA A 173 11.18 -2.70 -3.35
C ALA A 173 11.74 -4.13 -3.34
N GLY A 174 10.94 -5.16 -3.05
CA GLY A 174 11.38 -6.56 -3.18
C GLY A 174 11.27 -7.08 -4.61
N GLY A 175 12.17 -7.98 -5.03
CA GLY A 175 12.08 -8.66 -6.34
C GLY A 175 12.76 -7.91 -7.49
N ASP A 176 12.39 -8.22 -8.74
CA ASP A 176 13.04 -7.73 -9.97
C ASP A 176 12.72 -6.26 -10.25
N GLN A 177 13.70 -5.39 -10.05
CA GLN A 177 13.50 -3.93 -10.12
C GLN A 177 13.44 -3.37 -11.55
N THR A 178 13.61 -4.19 -12.60
CA THR A 178 13.51 -3.76 -14.01
C THR A 178 12.07 -3.74 -14.54
N THR A 179 11.13 -4.31 -13.79
CA THR A 179 9.72 -4.44 -14.18
C THR A 179 8.85 -3.29 -13.67
N HIS A 180 7.67 -3.09 -14.26
CA HIS A 180 6.73 -2.03 -13.85
C HIS A 180 5.72 -2.57 -12.83
N ASP A 181 5.58 -1.94 -11.68
CA ASP A 181 4.51 -2.30 -10.74
C ASP A 181 3.18 -1.65 -11.10
N ILE A 182 2.10 -2.39 -10.90
CA ILE A 182 0.72 -1.90 -11.07
C ILE A 182 0.12 -1.73 -9.68
N ILE A 183 -0.23 -0.50 -9.33
CA ILE A 183 -0.80 -0.20 -8.03
C ILE A 183 -2.18 0.39 -8.27
N LEU A 184 -3.20 -0.35 -7.87
CA LEU A 184 -4.59 0.08 -7.90
C LEU A 184 -4.96 0.57 -6.52
N ILE A 185 -5.41 1.82 -6.44
CA ILE A 185 -5.75 2.45 -5.18
C ILE A 185 -7.19 2.96 -5.22
N PHE A 186 -8.03 2.44 -4.32
CA PHE A 186 -9.42 2.87 -4.12
C PHE A 186 -9.49 3.98 -3.09
N PHE A 187 -10.02 5.14 -3.48
CA PHE A 187 -10.14 6.27 -2.59
C PHE A 187 -11.48 6.99 -2.77
N GLY A 188 -12.14 7.27 -1.63
CA GLY A 188 -12.89 8.52 -1.47
C GLY A 188 -11.94 9.71 -1.63
N GLU A 189 -12.41 10.86 -2.12
CA GLU A 189 -11.60 12.04 -2.48
C GLU A 189 -10.58 12.51 -1.40
N GLN A 190 -10.80 12.13 -0.14
CA GLN A 190 -10.00 12.51 1.02
C GLN A 190 -8.75 11.65 1.30
N HIS A 191 -8.56 10.51 0.63
CA HIS A 191 -7.43 9.58 0.92
C HIS A 191 -6.19 9.79 0.01
N SER A 192 -5.98 11.01 -0.49
CA SER A 192 -4.73 11.36 -1.20
C SER A 192 -3.47 11.26 -0.32
N ASP A 193 -3.65 11.11 0.99
CA ASP A 193 -2.60 11.01 1.99
C ASP A 193 -1.75 9.75 1.81
N ILE A 194 -2.31 8.56 1.62
CA ILE A 194 -1.52 7.33 1.40
C ILE A 194 -0.63 7.46 0.16
N LEU A 195 -1.16 8.02 -0.94
CA LEU A 195 -0.36 8.25 -2.15
C LEU A 195 0.74 9.28 -1.89
N THR A 196 0.42 10.36 -1.18
CA THR A 196 1.37 11.40 -0.79
C THR A 196 2.49 10.83 0.08
N GLU A 197 2.15 9.99 1.07
CA GLU A 197 3.11 9.31 1.94
C GLU A 197 3.94 8.27 1.17
N LEU A 198 3.34 7.55 0.23
CA LEU A 198 4.05 6.56 -0.60
C LEU A 198 5.13 7.24 -1.45
N GLU A 199 4.74 8.32 -2.16
CA GLU A 199 5.68 9.13 -2.93
C GLU A 199 6.71 9.83 -2.04
N TYR A 200 6.35 10.22 -0.82
CA TYR A 200 7.31 10.71 0.17
C TYR A 200 8.40 9.67 0.46
N TYR A 201 8.03 8.43 0.79
CA TYR A 201 9.00 7.39 1.14
C TYR A 201 9.92 7.02 -0.02
N ILE A 202 9.35 6.86 -1.20
CA ILE A 202 10.12 6.58 -2.41
C ILE A 202 11.05 7.76 -2.70
N GLY A 203 10.52 8.98 -2.81
CA GLY A 203 11.28 10.18 -3.16
C GLY A 203 12.40 10.51 -2.17
N ASN A 204 12.25 10.12 -0.89
CA ASN A 204 13.26 10.38 0.15
C ASN A 204 14.18 9.19 0.46
N GLY A 205 14.04 8.02 -0.19
CA GLY A 205 14.84 6.82 0.06
C GLY A 205 16.35 7.07 0.17
N SER A 206 16.91 7.88 -0.72
CA SER A 206 18.34 8.23 -0.73
C SER A 206 18.82 8.94 0.54
N ARG A 207 17.99 9.79 1.15
CA ARG A 207 18.33 10.51 2.39
C ARG A 207 18.51 9.58 3.59
N PHE A 208 17.94 8.39 3.54
CA PHE A 208 17.98 7.39 4.61
C PHE A 208 18.85 6.17 4.24
N GLY A 209 19.64 6.25 3.15
CA GLY A 209 20.51 5.15 2.71
C GLY A 209 19.74 3.94 2.16
N ILE A 210 18.50 4.15 1.72
CA ILE A 210 17.62 3.11 1.16
C ILE A 210 17.17 3.48 -0.26
N GLU A 211 18.13 3.91 -1.09
CA GLU A 211 17.93 4.29 -2.48
C GLU A 211 17.26 3.21 -3.33
N TRP A 212 17.27 1.95 -2.89
CA TRP A 212 16.59 0.84 -3.55
C TRP A 212 15.06 1.06 -3.64
N LEU A 213 14.46 1.89 -2.78
CA LEU A 213 13.05 2.29 -2.90
C LEU A 213 12.75 3.07 -4.19
N GLN A 214 13.75 3.73 -4.78
CA GLN A 214 13.59 4.65 -5.92
C GLN A 214 13.69 3.98 -7.29
N ARG A 215 13.97 2.67 -7.33
CA ARG A 215 14.51 2.02 -8.52
C ARG A 215 13.49 1.25 -9.36
N ARG A 216 12.22 1.24 -8.96
CA ARG A 216 11.12 0.60 -9.72
C ARG A 216 10.19 1.61 -10.38
N PRO A 217 9.86 1.45 -11.67
CA PRO A 217 8.77 2.17 -12.30
C PRO A 217 7.41 1.71 -11.75
N ARG A 218 6.49 2.65 -11.57
CA ARG A 218 5.15 2.40 -10.97
C ARG A 218 4.06 3.04 -11.82
N ARG A 219 2.93 2.34 -11.96
CA ARG A 219 1.70 2.88 -12.54
C ARG A 219 0.61 2.91 -11.49
N TYR A 220 0.05 4.09 -11.23
CA TYR A 220 -1.06 4.25 -10.29
C TYR A 220 -2.38 4.32 -11.01
N PHE A 221 -3.31 3.48 -10.58
CA PHE A 221 -4.71 3.55 -11.00
C PHE A 221 -5.51 4.09 -9.83
N MET A 222 -5.89 5.36 -9.94
CA MET A 222 -6.73 6.02 -8.97
C MET A 222 -8.19 5.89 -9.39
N VAL A 223 -8.97 5.26 -8.54
CA VAL A 223 -10.42 5.31 -8.63
C VAL A 223 -10.88 6.42 -7.71
N ARG A 224 -11.20 7.60 -8.28
CA ARG A 224 -11.68 8.74 -7.48
C ARG A 224 -13.18 8.63 -7.23
N SER A 225 -13.59 8.93 -6.01
CA SER A 225 -14.94 9.41 -5.74
C SER A 225 -15.14 10.77 -6.40
N GLN A 226 -16.34 11.03 -6.93
CA GLN A 226 -16.76 12.40 -7.19
C GLN A 226 -17.39 12.89 -5.90
N GLU A 227 -16.73 13.76 -5.13
CA GLU A 227 -17.53 14.64 -4.27
C GLU A 227 -18.38 15.53 -5.19
N ARG A 228 -19.69 15.54 -4.94
CA ARG A 228 -20.60 16.55 -5.50
C ARG A 228 -20.62 17.77 -4.61
#